data_AF-A0A182EWG0-F1
#
_entry.id   AF-A0A182EWG0-F1
#
_cell.length_a   1.000
_cell.length_b   1.000
_cell.length_c   1.000
_cell.angle_alpha   90.00
_cell.angle_beta   90.00
_cell.angle_gamma   90.00
#
_symmetry.space_group_name_H-M   'P 1'
#
loop_
_entity.id
_entity.type
_entity.pdbx_description
1 polymer ?
#
loop_
_entity_poly.entity_id
_entity_poly.type
_entity_poly.pdbx_seq_one_letter_code
_entity_poly.pdbx_strand_id
1 'polypeptide(L)'
;MELSGLGMQKGWLSKSLEERYNVIRQSAQTRSVLSVGIATFQLVRRKETNTKKKLKYKCQVFNILTLCTVPFIVEADGFQFLSKHKFDFNRWINLGIPYDSDTEKGNTMKTLWHEVLCAAVPITLHNGLIDLTFIYQHFYSVLPKTFSEFIVNVSDWFLLPGDIPGLFDSKYIAEYVTRFKASFLEYVFRK
;
A
#
# COMPACT_ATOMS: atom_id res chain seq x y z
N MET A 1 -0.05 -1.07 -5.08
CA MET A 1 1.06 -0.17 -5.47
C MET A 1 1.90 -0.86 -6.53
N GLU A 2 2.60 -0.14 -7.40
CA GLU A 2 3.54 -0.74 -8.36
C GLU A 2 4.99 -0.41 -7.97
N LEU A 3 5.86 -1.43 -7.96
CA LEU A 3 7.21 -1.38 -7.41
C LEU A 3 8.24 -1.78 -8.47
N SER A 4 9.49 -1.30 -8.34
CA SER A 4 10.58 -1.71 -9.26
C SER A 4 11.04 -3.15 -9.08
N GLY A 5 10.61 -3.79 -8.00
CA GLY A 5 10.91 -5.17 -7.67
C GLY A 5 10.37 -5.51 -6.28
N LEU A 6 10.28 -6.81 -6.00
CA LEU A 6 9.78 -7.33 -4.72
C LEU A 6 10.89 -7.95 -3.87
N GLY A 7 12.08 -8.16 -4.43
CA GLY A 7 13.18 -8.84 -3.76
C GLY A 7 13.00 -10.36 -3.73
N MET A 8 13.89 -11.03 -2.99
CA MET A 8 13.94 -12.48 -2.96
C MET A 8 12.72 -13.09 -2.25
N GLN A 9 11.82 -13.71 -3.02
CA GLN A 9 10.56 -14.28 -2.54
C GLN A 9 10.72 -15.39 -1.49
N LYS A 10 11.87 -16.07 -1.40
CA LYS A 10 12.06 -17.18 -0.45
C LYS A 10 11.84 -16.76 1.01
N GLY A 11 12.18 -15.52 1.36
CA GLY A 11 12.00 -15.01 2.73
C GLY A 11 10.56 -14.60 3.07
N TRP A 12 9.70 -14.41 2.06
CA TRP A 12 8.33 -13.94 2.26
C TRP A 12 7.44 -14.98 2.92
N LEU A 13 7.78 -16.26 2.71
CA LEU A 13 7.08 -17.40 3.27
C LEU A 13 7.61 -17.81 4.65
N SER A 14 8.54 -17.05 5.24
CA SER A 14 8.98 -17.35 6.60
C SER A 14 7.78 -17.31 7.56
N LYS A 15 7.79 -18.26 8.50
CA LYS A 15 6.81 -18.30 9.60
C LYS A 15 7.07 -17.19 10.61
N SER A 16 8.31 -16.68 10.69
CA SER A 16 8.68 -15.57 11.55
C SER A 16 8.29 -14.25 10.89
N LEU A 17 7.48 -13.44 11.58
CA LEU A 17 7.13 -12.10 11.14
C LEU A 17 8.36 -11.19 11.09
N GLU A 18 9.31 -11.38 12.01
CA GLU A 18 10.55 -10.62 12.05
C GLU A 18 11.42 -10.89 10.80
N GLU A 19 11.60 -12.16 10.44
CA GLU A 19 12.36 -12.52 9.23
C GLU A 19 11.67 -12.01 7.97
N ARG A 20 10.34 -12.17 7.89
CA ARG A 20 9.54 -11.65 6.78
C ARG A 20 9.69 -10.14 6.66
N TYR A 21 9.57 -9.42 7.78
CA TYR A 21 9.76 -7.98 7.83
C TYR A 21 11.16 -7.59 7.36
N ASN A 22 12.22 -8.24 7.83
CA ASN A 22 13.59 -7.93 7.44
C ASN A 22 13.81 -8.05 5.92
N VAL A 23 13.21 -9.06 5.29
CA VAL A 23 13.30 -9.25 3.84
C VAL A 23 12.53 -8.18 3.07
N ILE A 24 11.33 -7.82 3.54
CA ILE A 24 10.53 -6.73 2.94
C ILE A 24 11.23 -5.38 3.15
N ARG A 25 11.78 -5.13 4.34
CA ARG A 25 12.55 -3.93 4.70
C ARG A 25 13.75 -3.75 3.79
N GLN A 26 14.56 -4.78 3.60
CA GLN A 26 15.70 -4.72 2.67
C GLN A 26 15.25 -4.41 1.25
N SER A 27 14.12 -4.97 0.82
CA SER A 27 13.55 -4.71 -0.50
C SER A 27 13.09 -3.25 -0.62
N ALA A 28 12.35 -2.73 0.36
CA ALA A 28 11.90 -1.34 0.39
C ALA A 28 13.06 -0.34 0.41
N GLN A 29 14.17 -0.66 1.08
CA GLN A 29 15.35 0.22 1.13
C GLN A 29 16.13 0.31 -0.18
N THR A 30 15.91 -0.61 -1.12
CA THR A 30 16.75 -0.73 -2.32
C THR A 30 15.96 -0.64 -3.62
N ARG A 31 14.63 -0.82 -3.58
CA ARG A 31 13.72 -0.70 -4.73
C ARG A 31 12.94 0.61 -4.62
N SER A 32 12.33 1.03 -5.72
CA SER A 32 11.51 2.25 -5.77
C SER A 32 10.03 1.93 -5.92
N VAL A 33 9.18 2.83 -5.42
CA VAL A 33 7.78 2.94 -5.80
C VAL A 33 7.66 3.63 -7.17
N LEU A 34 7.04 2.97 -8.14
CA LEU A 34 6.82 3.48 -9.50
C LEU A 34 5.46 4.17 -9.65
N SER A 35 4.45 3.64 -8.95
CA SER A 35 3.10 4.20 -8.97
C SER A 35 2.34 3.90 -7.68
N VAL A 36 1.58 4.88 -7.22
CA VAL A 36 0.65 4.77 -6.08
C VAL A 36 -0.79 4.90 -6.58
N GLY A 37 -1.58 3.85 -6.40
CA GLY A 37 -3.01 3.86 -6.66
C GLY A 37 -3.77 4.23 -5.39
N ILE A 38 -4.62 5.26 -5.45
CA ILE A 38 -5.49 5.69 -4.34
C ILE A 38 -6.94 5.68 -4.82
N ALA A 39 -7.83 5.03 -4.09
CA ALA A 39 -9.26 5.05 -4.36
C ALA A 39 -10.01 5.60 -3.14
N THR A 40 -10.78 6.67 -3.34
CA THR A 40 -11.60 7.29 -2.30
C THR A 40 -13.05 6.89 -2.47
N PHE A 41 -13.73 6.63 -1.35
CA PHE A 41 -15.13 6.22 -1.32
C PHE A 41 -15.92 7.13 -0.36
N GLN A 42 -16.90 7.85 -0.89
CA GLN A 42 -17.81 8.67 -0.09
C GLN A 42 -19.21 8.05 -0.10
N LEU A 43 -19.74 7.69 1.08
CA LEU A 43 -21.10 7.15 1.19
C LEU A 43 -22.12 8.24 0.84
N VAL A 44 -22.85 8.05 -0.25
CA VAL A 44 -23.89 8.98 -0.72
C VAL A 44 -25.25 8.62 -0.15
N ARG A 45 -25.56 7.32 -0.06
CA ARG A 45 -26.85 6.84 0.42
C ARG A 45 -26.75 5.48 1.06
N ARG A 46 -27.35 5.33 2.24
CA ARG A 46 -27.63 4.05 2.89
C ARG A 46 -29.14 3.81 2.89
N LYS A 47 -29.58 2.69 2.31
CA LYS A 47 -30.93 2.15 2.53
C LYS A 47 -30.79 0.82 3.22
N GLU A 48 -31.37 0.68 4.39
CA GLU A 48 -31.35 -0.55 5.18
C GLU A 48 -32.80 -0.89 5.51
N THR A 49 -33.25 -2.04 5.01
CA THR A 49 -34.51 -2.68 5.43
C THR A 49 -34.15 -3.96 6.17
N ASN A 50 -35.11 -4.56 6.89
CA ASN A 50 -34.91 -5.85 7.57
C ASN A 50 -34.43 -6.98 6.64
N THR A 51 -34.56 -6.82 5.32
CA THR A 51 -34.22 -7.83 4.32
C THR A 51 -33.08 -7.42 3.37
N LYS A 52 -32.75 -6.13 3.24
CA LYS A 52 -31.73 -5.66 2.28
C LYS A 52 -30.97 -4.44 2.78
N LYS A 53 -29.65 -4.51 2.64
CA LYS A 53 -28.75 -3.37 2.78
C LYS A 53 -28.26 -2.94 1.40
N LYS A 54 -28.57 -1.70 1.00
CA LYS A 54 -28.11 -1.09 -0.25
C LYS A 54 -27.31 0.17 0.07
N LEU A 55 -26.03 0.12 -0.25
CA LEU A 55 -25.09 1.24 -0.08
C LEU A 55 -24.78 1.83 -1.46
N LYS A 56 -24.78 3.16 -1.56
CA LYS A 56 -24.35 3.88 -2.76
C LYS A 56 -23.16 4.75 -2.38
N TYR A 57 -22.06 4.58 -3.10
CA TYR A 57 -20.83 5.37 -2.93
C TYR A 57 -20.57 6.25 -4.15
N LYS A 58 -19.94 7.40 -3.93
CA LYS A 58 -19.21 8.16 -4.94
C LYS A 58 -17.76 7.71 -4.84
N CYS A 59 -17.21 7.24 -5.95
CA CYS A 59 -15.86 6.68 -6.01
C CYS A 59 -14.99 7.54 -6.92
N GLN A 60 -13.75 7.77 -6.52
CA GLN A 60 -12.74 8.42 -7.35
C GLN A 60 -11.43 7.67 -7.21
N VAL A 61 -10.78 7.41 -8.35
CA VAL A 61 -9.54 6.63 -8.42
C VAL A 61 -8.46 7.52 -9.00
N PHE A 62 -7.30 7.52 -8.34
CA PHE A 62 -6.10 8.23 -8.73
C PHE A 62 -4.98 7.21 -8.94
N ASN A 63 -4.23 7.39 -10.02
CA ASN A 63 -3.00 6.66 -10.26
C ASN A 63 -1.87 7.68 -10.37
N ILE A 64 -1.03 7.74 -9.34
CA ILE A 64 0.01 8.73 -9.19
C ILE A 64 1.34 8.07 -9.54
N LEU A 65 1.91 8.46 -10.68
CA LEU A 65 3.24 8.01 -11.08
C LEU A 65 4.28 8.71 -10.22
N THR A 66 5.25 7.95 -9.70
CA THR A 66 6.28 8.46 -8.80
C THR A 66 7.65 8.05 -9.33
N LEU A 67 8.62 8.97 -9.31
CA LEU A 67 9.96 8.75 -9.82
C LEU A 67 10.99 8.96 -8.70
N CYS A 68 11.63 7.86 -8.27
CA CYS A 68 12.71 7.95 -7.29
C CYS A 68 13.92 8.64 -7.95
N THR A 69 14.45 9.69 -7.32
CA THR A 69 15.58 10.46 -7.86
C THR A 69 16.94 9.96 -7.42
N VAL A 70 16.98 9.06 -6.44
CA VAL A 70 18.22 8.37 -6.01
C VAL A 70 18.35 7.02 -6.72
N PRO A 71 19.57 6.47 -6.89
CA PRO A 71 19.76 5.16 -7.51
C PRO A 71 18.98 4.05 -6.79
N PHE A 72 18.30 3.19 -7.56
CA PHE A 72 17.54 2.06 -7.03
C PHE A 72 17.71 0.82 -7.91
N ILE A 73 17.36 -0.34 -7.35
CA ILE A 73 17.41 -1.64 -8.02
C ILE A 73 16.10 -1.88 -8.76
N VAL A 74 16.23 -2.42 -9.97
CA VAL A 74 15.12 -2.90 -10.81
C VAL A 74 15.24 -4.41 -11.00
N GLU A 75 14.11 -5.10 -10.88
CA GLU A 75 14.01 -6.54 -11.18
C GLU A 75 13.40 -6.73 -12.57
N ALA A 76 14.15 -7.40 -13.46
CA ALA A 76 13.75 -7.59 -14.85
C ALA A 76 12.40 -8.30 -14.99
N ASP A 77 12.14 -9.33 -14.17
CA ASP A 77 10.86 -10.07 -14.20
C ASP A 77 9.69 -9.18 -13.78
N GLY A 78 9.90 -8.31 -12.78
CA GLY A 78 8.91 -7.32 -12.35
C GLY A 78 8.58 -6.33 -13.46
N PHE A 79 9.59 -5.79 -14.14
CA PHE A 79 9.38 -4.88 -15.28
C PHE A 79 8.71 -5.57 -16.46
N GLN A 80 9.06 -6.82 -16.77
CA GLN A 80 8.38 -7.61 -17.80
C GLN A 80 6.91 -7.82 -17.46
N PHE A 81 6.60 -8.14 -16.20
CA PHE A 81 5.22 -8.27 -15.72
C PHE A 81 4.46 -6.94 -15.90
N LEU A 82 5.01 -5.84 -15.42
CA LEU A 82 4.41 -4.51 -15.57
C LEU A 82 4.17 -4.14 -17.04
N SER A 83 5.17 -4.37 -17.90
CA SER A 83 5.05 -4.14 -19.36
C SER A 83 3.93 -4.98 -19.98
N LYS A 84 3.86 -6.27 -19.63
CA LYS A 84 2.79 -7.18 -20.08
C LYS A 84 1.40 -6.69 -19.64
N HIS A 85 1.30 -6.12 -18.45
CA HIS A 85 0.10 -5.52 -17.89
C HIS A 85 -0.10 -4.04 -18.26
N LYS A 86 0.57 -3.57 -19.32
CA LYS A 86 0.38 -2.24 -19.93
C LYS A 86 0.80 -1.07 -19.05
N PHE A 87 1.75 -1.27 -18.13
CA PHE A 87 2.43 -0.17 -17.48
C PHE A 87 3.24 0.62 -18.52
N ASP A 88 2.98 1.93 -18.62
CA ASP A 88 3.65 2.80 -19.59
C ASP A 88 4.91 3.42 -18.97
N PHE A 89 6.06 2.78 -19.21
CA PHE A 89 7.35 3.23 -18.72
C PHE A 89 7.77 4.60 -19.30
N ASN A 90 7.40 4.90 -20.54
CA ASN A 90 7.71 6.20 -21.13
C ASN A 90 6.94 7.30 -20.41
N ARG A 91 5.65 7.07 -20.16
CA ARG A 91 4.83 8.02 -19.37
C ARG A 91 5.35 8.15 -17.94
N TRP A 92 5.77 7.07 -17.30
CA TRP A 92 6.37 7.08 -15.96
C TRP A 92 7.64 7.93 -15.91
N ILE A 93 8.58 7.74 -16.84
CA ILE A 93 9.83 8.51 -16.89
C ILE A 93 9.55 10.01 -17.11
N ASN A 94 8.59 10.34 -17.97
CA ASN A 94 8.30 11.73 -18.33
C ASN A 94 7.41 12.48 -17.33
N LEU A 95 6.49 11.80 -16.65
CA LEU A 95 5.45 12.41 -15.81
C LEU A 95 5.50 11.99 -14.33
N GLY A 96 6.42 11.11 -13.96
CA GLY A 96 6.55 10.65 -12.57
C GLY A 96 6.91 11.81 -11.64
N ILE A 97 6.14 11.97 -10.55
CA ILE A 97 6.42 12.96 -9.53
C ILE A 97 7.76 12.59 -8.87
N PRO A 98 8.79 13.45 -8.97
CA PRO A 98 10.09 13.14 -8.38
C PRO A 98 9.98 13.07 -6.87
N TYR A 99 10.63 12.06 -6.28
CA TYR A 99 10.78 11.95 -4.85
C TYR A 99 12.15 11.40 -4.45
N ASP A 100 12.53 11.74 -3.23
CA ASP A 100 13.73 11.27 -2.58
C ASP A 100 13.37 10.81 -1.16
N SER A 101 13.83 9.62 -0.78
CA SER A 101 13.64 9.09 0.57
C SER A 101 14.47 9.85 1.60
N ASP A 102 15.65 10.33 1.19
CA ASP A 102 16.74 10.68 2.10
C ASP A 102 16.77 12.18 2.45
N THR A 103 16.04 13.01 1.73
CA THR A 103 15.93 14.44 2.04
C THR A 103 14.76 14.75 2.99
N GLU A 104 15.05 15.55 4.02
CA GLU A 104 14.06 16.15 4.92
C GLU A 104 13.19 17.21 4.22
N LYS A 105 13.61 17.68 3.03
CA LYS A 105 12.83 18.61 2.22
C LYS A 105 11.55 17.92 1.76
N GLY A 106 10.41 18.49 2.15
CA GLY A 106 9.07 17.96 1.90
C GLY A 106 8.88 17.52 0.44
N ASN A 107 8.84 16.21 0.24
CA ASN A 107 8.44 15.59 -1.01
C ASN A 107 6.90 15.65 -1.10
N THR A 108 6.36 15.98 -2.29
CA THR A 108 4.92 15.99 -2.58
C THR A 108 4.22 14.71 -2.11
N MET A 109 4.86 13.55 -2.25
CA MET A 109 4.30 12.27 -1.78
C MET A 109 4.33 12.13 -0.25
N LYS A 110 5.33 12.67 0.45
CA LYS A 110 5.34 12.75 1.92
C LYS A 110 4.18 13.63 2.41
N THR A 111 3.96 14.76 1.75
CA THR A 111 2.84 15.67 2.04
C THR A 111 1.50 14.98 1.77
N LEU A 112 1.35 14.32 0.62
CA LEU A 112 0.14 13.58 0.29
C LEU A 112 -0.15 12.48 1.32
N TRP A 113 0.86 11.72 1.73
CA TRP A 113 0.69 10.68 2.75
C TRP A 113 0.27 11.28 4.09
N HIS A 114 0.89 12.40 4.50
CA HIS A 114 0.49 13.14 5.69
C HIS A 114 -0.99 13.57 5.63
N GLU A 115 -1.44 14.15 4.52
CA GLU A 115 -2.85 14.54 4.33
C GLU A 115 -3.80 13.33 4.39
N VAL A 116 -3.39 12.18 3.84
CA VAL A 116 -4.16 10.93 3.95
C VAL A 116 -4.32 10.49 5.41
N LEU A 117 -3.26 10.60 6.23
CA LEU A 117 -3.33 10.32 7.66
C LEU A 117 -4.20 11.33 8.40
N CYS A 118 -4.04 12.62 8.14
CA CYS A 118 -4.82 13.70 8.76
C CYS A 118 -6.31 13.65 8.42
N ALA A 119 -6.68 13.07 7.27
CA ALA A 119 -8.09 12.87 6.92
C ALA A 119 -8.84 11.98 7.93
N ALA A 120 -8.12 11.19 8.75
CA ALA A 120 -8.69 10.34 9.79
C ALA A 120 -9.86 9.49 9.28
N VAL A 121 -9.69 8.90 8.09
CA VAL A 121 -10.65 7.99 7.47
C VAL A 121 -10.12 6.55 7.47
N PRO A 122 -11.00 5.54 7.46
CA PRO A 122 -10.58 4.14 7.29
C PRO A 122 -9.77 3.93 6.01
N ILE A 123 -8.62 3.26 6.13
CA ILE A 123 -7.75 2.87 5.03
C ILE A 123 -7.88 1.36 4.83
N THR A 124 -8.17 0.97 3.59
CA THR A 124 -8.25 -0.43 3.19
C THR A 124 -7.08 -0.80 2.29
N LEU A 125 -6.44 -1.94 2.58
CA LEU A 125 -5.39 -2.54 1.77
C LEU A 125 -5.76 -3.99 1.42
N HIS A 126 -4.95 -4.62 0.57
CA HIS A 126 -5.04 -6.03 0.27
C HIS A 126 -3.65 -6.65 0.36
N ASN A 127 -3.40 -7.46 1.40
CA ASN A 127 -2.05 -7.96 1.68
C ASN A 127 -1.05 -6.81 1.94
N GLY A 128 -1.49 -5.81 2.72
CA GLY A 128 -0.91 -4.47 2.78
C GLY A 128 0.44 -4.33 3.49
N LEU A 129 1.01 -5.39 4.06
CA LEU A 129 2.29 -5.31 4.78
C LEU A 129 3.42 -4.75 3.90
N ILE A 130 3.47 -5.17 2.63
CA ILE A 130 4.48 -4.70 1.68
C ILE A 130 4.22 -3.24 1.33
N ASP A 131 2.97 -2.89 0.98
CA ASP A 131 2.59 -1.51 0.67
C ASP A 131 2.95 -0.57 1.83
N LEU A 132 2.60 -0.92 3.07
CA LEU A 132 2.93 -0.13 4.26
C LEU A 132 4.43 0.03 4.48
N THR A 133 5.21 -1.02 4.24
CA THR A 133 6.68 -0.96 4.41
C THR A 133 7.31 -0.02 3.38
N PHE A 134 6.86 -0.05 2.13
CA PHE A 134 7.32 0.87 1.08
C PHE A 134 6.83 2.31 1.31
N ILE A 135 5.56 2.50 1.71
CA ILE A 135 5.03 3.81 2.08
C ILE A 135 5.85 4.41 3.23
N TYR A 136 6.16 3.61 4.25
CA TYR A 136 6.98 4.06 5.37
C TYR A 136 8.34 4.54 4.88
N GLN A 137 9.07 3.69 4.15
CA GLN A 137 10.43 3.98 3.68
C GLN A 137 10.53 5.20 2.76
N HIS A 138 9.57 5.37 1.84
CA HIS A 138 9.67 6.40 0.79
C HIS A 138 8.88 7.67 1.08
N PHE A 139 7.78 7.56 1.83
CA PHE A 139 6.81 8.66 2.02
C PHE A 139 6.58 9.02 3.49
N TYR A 140 7.35 8.45 4.42
CA TYR A 140 7.27 8.82 5.83
C TYR A 140 8.65 9.04 6.46
N SER A 141 9.41 7.98 6.73
CA SER A 141 10.69 8.02 7.45
C SER A 141 11.53 6.75 7.20
N VAL A 142 12.74 6.73 7.74
CA VAL A 142 13.64 5.56 7.66
C VAL A 142 13.01 4.36 8.39
N LEU A 143 12.94 3.21 7.72
CA LEU A 143 12.37 2.00 8.32
C LEU A 143 13.09 1.58 9.61
N PRO A 144 12.34 1.33 10.70
CA PRO A 144 12.83 0.74 11.94
C PRO A 144 13.66 -0.51 11.73
N LYS A 145 14.52 -0.85 12.70
CA LYS A 145 15.34 -2.07 12.62
C LYS A 145 14.57 -3.33 12.97
N THR A 146 13.51 -3.21 13.77
CA THR A 146 12.73 -4.33 14.28
C THR A 146 11.29 -4.27 13.81
N PHE A 147 10.67 -5.43 13.64
CA PHE A 147 9.26 -5.48 13.28
C PHE A 147 8.36 -4.85 14.37
N SER A 148 8.70 -5.03 15.65
CA SER A 148 7.94 -4.47 16.76
C SER A 148 7.89 -2.94 16.72
N GLU A 149 9.02 -2.28 16.48
CA GLU A 149 9.07 -0.82 16.36
C GLU A 149 8.31 -0.33 15.13
N PHE A 150 8.42 -1.05 14.00
CA PHE A 150 7.61 -0.76 12.82
C PHE A 150 6.11 -0.85 13.10
N ILE A 151 5.65 -1.89 13.80
CA ILE A 151 4.24 -2.04 14.15
C ILE A 151 3.78 -0.91 15.07
N VAL A 152 4.54 -0.55 16.10
CA VAL A 152 4.19 0.57 16.99
C VAL A 152 3.99 1.86 16.17
N ASN A 153 4.97 2.20 15.32
CA ASN A 153 4.92 3.44 14.53
C ASN A 153 3.75 3.45 13.53
N VAL A 154 3.44 2.30 12.94
CA VAL A 154 2.35 2.16 11.95
C VAL A 154 0.98 2.06 12.63
N SER A 155 0.89 1.50 13.84
CA SER A 155 -0.37 1.42 14.59
C SER A 155 -0.94 2.81 14.87
N ASP A 156 -0.08 3.79 15.16
CA ASP A 156 -0.49 5.17 15.42
C ASP A 156 -1.20 5.82 14.21
N TRP A 157 -0.89 5.40 12.98
CA TRP A 157 -1.53 5.93 11.76
C TRP A 157 -3.00 5.58 11.64
N PHE A 158 -3.43 4.49 12.30
CA PHE A 158 -4.73 3.88 12.08
C PHE A 158 -5.63 3.93 13.32
N LEU A 159 -5.29 4.77 14.30
CA LEU A 159 -6.16 5.08 15.42
C LEU A 159 -7.11 6.21 15.05
N LEU A 160 -8.37 5.88 14.76
CA LEU A 160 -9.40 6.87 14.51
C LEU A 160 -10.04 7.35 15.82
N PRO A 161 -10.67 8.55 15.85
CA PRO A 161 -11.34 9.06 17.03
C PRO A 161 -12.30 8.04 17.65
N GLY A 162 -12.21 7.85 18.97
CA GLY A 162 -13.02 6.88 19.72
C GLY A 162 -12.49 5.44 19.67
N ASP A 163 -11.17 5.27 19.50
CA ASP A 163 -10.46 3.97 19.47
C ASP A 163 -10.99 3.01 18.38
N ILE A 164 -11.49 3.57 17.28
CA ILE A 164 -12.01 2.80 16.16
C ILE A 164 -10.83 2.35 15.28
N PRO A 165 -10.71 1.05 14.96
CA PRO A 165 -9.69 0.57 14.03
C PRO A 165 -9.84 1.22 12.66
N GLY A 166 -8.77 1.87 12.20
CA GLY A 166 -8.71 2.56 10.90
C GLY A 166 -8.09 1.74 9.78
N LEU A 167 -7.50 0.57 10.07
CA LEU A 167 -6.86 -0.29 9.06
C LEU A 167 -7.69 -1.54 8.79
N PHE A 168 -8.00 -1.78 7.52
CA PHE A 168 -8.69 -2.97 7.07
C PHE A 168 -7.89 -3.67 5.98
N ASP A 169 -7.47 -4.92 6.24
CA ASP A 169 -6.86 -5.75 5.20
C ASP A 169 -7.90 -6.72 4.62
N SER A 170 -8.26 -6.52 3.36
CA SER A 170 -9.28 -7.31 2.68
C SER A 170 -8.89 -8.78 2.49
N LYS A 171 -7.59 -9.09 2.40
CA LYS A 171 -7.12 -10.49 2.33
C LYS A 171 -7.31 -11.17 3.68
N TYR A 172 -6.96 -10.49 4.77
CA TYR A 172 -7.20 -10.99 6.12
C TYR A 172 -8.70 -11.22 6.38
N ILE A 173 -9.55 -10.26 6.01
CA ILE A 173 -11.01 -10.39 6.13
C ILE A 173 -11.50 -11.60 5.32
N ALA A 174 -11.06 -11.73 4.06
CA ALA A 174 -11.42 -12.83 3.19
C ALA A 174 -11.11 -14.20 3.83
N GLU A 175 -9.91 -14.38 4.34
CA GLU A 175 -9.40 -15.64 4.90
C GLU A 175 -9.98 -15.97 6.28
N TYR A 176 -9.94 -15.02 7.21
CA TYR A 176 -10.16 -15.28 8.63
C TYR A 176 -11.56 -14.93 9.10
N VAL A 177 -12.19 -13.91 8.50
CA VAL A 177 -13.54 -13.45 8.89
C VAL A 177 -14.60 -14.15 8.06
N THR A 178 -14.54 -14.02 6.72
CA THR A 178 -15.53 -14.62 5.81
C THR A 178 -15.22 -16.07 5.42
N ARG A 179 -13.99 -16.55 5.65
CA ARG A 179 -13.55 -17.92 5.33
C ARG A 179 -13.75 -18.29 3.85
N PHE A 180 -13.36 -17.41 2.94
CA PHE A 180 -13.38 -17.68 1.51
C PHE A 180 -12.41 -18.79 1.12
N LYS A 181 -12.72 -19.52 0.04
CA LYS A 181 -11.86 -20.60 -0.47
C LYS A 181 -10.52 -20.09 -1.03
N ALA A 182 -10.51 -18.85 -1.50
CA ALA A 182 -9.33 -18.15 -1.97
C ALA A 182 -9.44 -16.68 -1.60
N SER A 183 -8.28 -16.02 -1.53
CA SER A 183 -8.16 -14.66 -1.00
C SER A 183 -7.37 -13.72 -1.91
N PHE A 184 -7.01 -14.16 -3.13
CA PHE A 184 -6.41 -13.26 -4.11
C PHE A 184 -7.45 -12.26 -4.62
N LEU A 185 -7.00 -11.03 -4.90
CA LEU A 185 -7.87 -9.87 -5.12
C LEU A 185 -8.98 -10.10 -6.15
N GLU A 186 -8.67 -10.73 -7.30
CA GLU A 186 -9.65 -11.01 -8.35
C GLU A 186 -10.76 -11.97 -7.87
N TYR A 187 -10.44 -12.94 -7.01
CA TYR A 187 -11.44 -13.83 -6.42
C TYR A 187 -12.37 -13.06 -5.49
N VAL A 188 -11.80 -12.25 -4.59
CA VAL A 188 -12.56 -11.47 -3.62
C VAL A 188 -13.46 -10.46 -4.31
N PHE A 189 -13.00 -9.81 -5.39
CA PHE A 189 -13.78 -8.85 -6.16
C PHE A 189 -15.02 -9.46 -6.83
N ARG A 190 -14.97 -10.73 -7.22
CA ARG A 190 -16.06 -11.42 -7.93
C ARG A 190 -17.13 -12.02 -6.99
N LYS A 191 -16.96 -11.92 -5.67
CA LYS A 191 -17.89 -12.47 -4.66
C LYS A 191 -18.78 -11.39 -4.07
#